data_AF-G3NSR7-F1
#
_entry.id   AF-G3NSR7-F1
#
_cell.length_a   1.000
_cell.length_b   1.000
_cell.length_c   1.000
_cell.angle_alpha   90.00
_cell.angle_beta   90.00
_cell.angle_gamma   90.00
#
_symmetry.space_group_name_H-M   'P 1'
#
loop_
_entity.id
_entity.type
_entity.pdbx_description
1 polymer ?
#
loop_
_entity_poly.entity_id
_entity_poly.type
_entity_poly.pdbx_seq_one_letter_code
_entity_poly.pdbx_strand_id
1 'polypeptide(L)'
;MVTSCAKVVASLCLTHIFMTAAQYENYNFRNFPAEELAPLATAYGLALDHYAAEKWPEAIEYLEWSLRLRRLLRDSARHCVRHCDGTKHREPPFTGNRDIQVHWRVMMDASCQKKCRARLPAFQLPAPGRQILEDFDRRSPYRYLHFAYSRLNDLQRAVPCAYTYLQKNPEDQEMHRLMEEYKRQYDLSGYLTDHEGQPYESSFLRGVKLANSGAYSRSVELMEEALRLYLDEYDLCQADCEGVNQLSPHQDFYAAMADVYADTLRCKLKCEENLMPNVGGYFVETFVATMYHYLQFAYYKLNDGRRASPCAYSYVLFEPEDAVMRQNLQYYRAYGEQWGLQPDHFSPRRDFLGPEEAALFSSESPDIEFEGIGDYEESIYAAWSQPEGKGDAGEPNT
;
A
#
# COMPACT_ATOMS: atom_id res chain seq x y z
N MET A 1 -63.90 17.74 -1.14
CA MET A 1 -63.32 17.00 0.00
C MET A 1 -62.06 16.29 -0.49
N VAL A 2 -61.04 16.24 0.36
CA VAL A 2 -59.73 15.54 0.19
C VAL A 2 -58.71 16.34 -0.64
N THR A 3 -57.95 17.31 -0.10
CA THR A 3 -56.74 17.22 0.77
C THR A 3 -55.63 16.27 0.32
N SER A 4 -54.51 16.90 -0.07
CA SER A 4 -53.11 16.53 0.23
C SER A 4 -52.49 15.29 -0.43
N CYS A 5 -51.57 15.51 -1.37
CA CYS A 5 -50.39 14.67 -1.59
C CYS A 5 -49.29 15.52 -2.26
N ALA A 6 -48.64 16.36 -1.47
CA ALA A 6 -47.34 16.93 -1.81
C ALA A 6 -46.32 16.40 -0.80
N LYS A 7 -45.11 16.09 -1.30
CA LYS A 7 -43.90 15.58 -0.62
C LYS A 7 -43.80 14.05 -0.57
N VAL A 8 -43.11 13.44 -1.53
CA VAL A 8 -41.97 12.50 -1.36
C VAL A 8 -41.30 12.30 -2.74
N VAL A 9 -40.42 13.22 -3.19
CA VAL A 9 -39.46 12.94 -4.31
C VAL A 9 -38.12 13.63 -4.03
N ALA A 10 -37.65 13.60 -2.78
CA ALA A 10 -36.34 14.16 -2.44
C ALA A 10 -35.68 13.29 -1.38
N SER A 11 -35.21 12.10 -1.76
CA SER A 11 -34.16 11.36 -1.05
C SER A 11 -33.71 10.13 -1.86
N LEU A 12 -32.94 10.34 -2.94
CA LEU A 12 -32.18 9.27 -3.62
C LEU A 12 -30.76 9.75 -3.97
N CYS A 13 -30.21 10.63 -3.15
CA CYS A 13 -28.78 10.91 -3.11
C CYS A 13 -28.35 10.81 -1.66
N LEU A 14 -27.92 9.62 -1.24
CA LEU A 14 -27.00 9.43 -0.12
C LEU A 14 -26.54 7.96 -0.12
N THR A 15 -25.22 7.81 -0.09
CA THR A 15 -24.42 6.64 0.29
C THR A 15 -24.38 5.43 -0.66
N HIS A 16 -23.62 5.57 -1.75
CA HIS A 16 -22.70 4.49 -2.15
C HIS A 16 -21.26 4.96 -1.94
N ILE A 17 -20.88 5.06 -0.66
CA ILE A 17 -19.49 4.92 -0.25
C ILE A 17 -19.40 3.49 0.28
N PHE A 18 -19.20 2.52 -0.60
CA PHE A 18 -18.66 1.24 -0.17
C PHE A 18 -17.18 1.49 0.10
N MET A 19 -16.87 1.97 1.31
CA MET A 19 -15.56 1.63 1.87
C MET A 19 -15.56 0.12 1.99
N THR A 20 -14.54 -0.53 1.45
CA THR A 20 -14.27 -1.96 1.56
C THR A 20 -13.95 -2.29 3.02
N ALA A 21 -14.98 -2.28 3.88
CA ALA A 21 -14.94 -3.04 5.10
C ALA A 21 -14.83 -4.50 4.66
N ALA A 22 -13.71 -5.14 4.95
CA ALA A 22 -13.58 -6.58 4.80
C ALA A 22 -14.83 -7.21 5.43
N GLN A 23 -15.49 -8.08 4.67
CA GLN A 23 -16.87 -8.53 4.88
C GLN A 23 -17.11 -9.28 6.20
N TYR A 24 -16.05 -9.50 6.98
CA TYR A 24 -16.06 -10.09 8.31
C TYR A 24 -15.33 -9.11 9.22
N GLU A 25 -16.01 -8.16 9.88
CA GLU A 25 -15.49 -7.54 11.10
C GLU A 25 -16.41 -6.46 11.67
N ASN A 26 -16.87 -6.68 12.91
CA ASN A 26 -17.07 -5.58 13.87
C ASN A 26 -15.71 -5.21 14.49
N TYR A 27 -14.70 -4.93 13.67
CA TYR A 27 -13.39 -4.49 14.19
C TYR A 27 -13.42 -3.00 14.49
N ASN A 28 -12.98 -2.65 15.68
CA ASN A 28 -12.76 -1.27 16.07
C ASN A 28 -11.53 -1.20 16.96
N PHE A 29 -10.46 -0.57 16.46
CA PHE A 29 -9.22 -0.37 17.21
C PHE A 29 -9.44 0.22 18.61
N ARG A 30 -10.38 1.17 18.77
CA ARG A 30 -10.65 1.81 20.06
C ARG A 30 -11.47 0.94 21.01
N ASN A 31 -12.31 0.06 20.47
CA ASN A 31 -13.30 -0.73 21.19
C ASN A 31 -13.16 -2.22 20.88
N PHE A 32 -11.93 -2.75 20.91
CA PHE A 32 -11.70 -4.17 20.72
C PHE A 32 -12.25 -4.95 21.94
N PRO A 33 -13.08 -6.00 21.75
CA PRO A 33 -13.69 -6.72 22.86
C PRO A 33 -12.65 -7.36 23.77
N ALA A 34 -12.72 -7.08 25.08
CA ALA A 34 -11.73 -7.62 26.04
C ALA A 34 -11.74 -9.15 26.13
N GLU A 35 -12.90 -9.77 25.88
CA GLU A 35 -13.10 -11.23 25.85
C GLU A 35 -12.43 -11.89 24.65
N GLU A 36 -12.21 -11.14 23.57
CA GLU A 36 -11.52 -11.60 22.36
C GLU A 36 -10.02 -11.33 22.41
N LEU A 37 -9.46 -10.80 23.52
CA LEU A 37 -8.02 -10.58 23.62
C LEU A 37 -7.29 -11.89 23.93
N ALA A 38 -6.44 -12.33 23.00
CA ALA A 38 -5.56 -13.48 23.19
C ALA A 38 -4.23 -13.30 22.44
N PRO A 39 -3.17 -14.02 22.84
CA PRO A 39 -1.91 -14.01 22.09
C PRO A 39 -2.16 -14.51 20.66
N LEU A 40 -1.69 -13.76 19.66
CA LEU A 40 -1.88 -14.10 18.23
C LEU A 40 -1.41 -15.53 17.93
N ALA A 41 -0.29 -15.94 18.51
CA ALA A 41 0.27 -17.28 18.35
C ALA A 41 -0.68 -18.38 18.84
N THR A 42 -1.40 -18.15 19.93
CA THR A 42 -2.37 -19.11 20.48
C THR A 42 -3.58 -19.23 19.56
N ALA A 43 -4.16 -18.10 19.12
CA ALA A 43 -5.33 -18.12 18.25
C ALA A 43 -5.02 -18.78 16.89
N TYR A 44 -3.90 -18.43 16.28
CA TYR A 44 -3.48 -19.02 15.01
C TYR A 44 -3.08 -20.50 15.15
N GLY A 45 -2.40 -20.87 16.24
CA GLY A 45 -2.07 -22.28 16.52
C GLY A 45 -3.32 -23.15 16.65
N LEU A 46 -4.31 -22.70 17.43
CA LEU A 46 -5.59 -23.41 17.58
C LEU A 46 -6.35 -23.51 16.26
N ALA A 47 -6.34 -22.45 15.44
CA ALA A 47 -6.89 -22.50 14.08
C ALA A 47 -6.28 -23.64 13.25
N LEU A 48 -4.96 -23.78 13.27
CA LEU A 48 -4.27 -24.83 12.52
C LEU A 48 -4.51 -26.23 13.10
N ASP A 49 -4.61 -26.36 14.42
CA ASP A 49 -4.97 -27.64 15.07
C ASP A 49 -6.39 -28.09 14.68
N HIS A 50 -7.36 -27.16 14.69
CA HIS A 50 -8.72 -27.43 14.23
C HIS A 50 -8.79 -27.74 12.74
N TYR A 51 -7.99 -27.04 11.93
CA TYR A 51 -7.88 -27.28 10.50
C TYR A 51 -7.32 -28.68 10.21
N ALA A 52 -6.26 -29.09 10.91
CA ALA A 52 -5.68 -30.43 10.81
C ALA A 52 -6.62 -31.53 11.29
N ALA A 53 -7.50 -31.22 12.26
CA ALA A 53 -8.55 -32.11 12.74
C ALA A 53 -9.83 -32.10 11.88
N GLU A 54 -9.85 -31.39 10.74
CA GLU A 54 -10.99 -31.24 9.83
C GLU A 54 -12.25 -30.63 10.50
N LYS A 55 -12.06 -29.86 11.58
CA LYS A 55 -13.12 -29.11 12.27
C LYS A 55 -13.26 -27.74 11.62
N TRP A 56 -13.88 -27.70 10.45
CA TRP A 56 -13.91 -26.50 9.59
C TRP A 56 -14.55 -25.26 10.25
N PRO A 57 -15.70 -25.35 10.94
CA PRO A 57 -16.31 -24.18 11.58
C PRO A 57 -15.39 -23.54 12.63
N GLU A 58 -14.80 -24.35 13.50
CA GLU A 58 -13.87 -23.89 14.53
C GLU A 58 -12.58 -23.35 13.90
N ALA A 59 -12.04 -24.01 12.87
CA ALA A 59 -10.86 -23.52 12.16
C ALA A 59 -11.11 -22.12 11.57
N ILE A 60 -12.26 -21.90 10.94
CA ILE A 60 -12.65 -20.59 10.38
C ILE A 60 -12.74 -19.54 11.48
N GLU A 61 -13.42 -19.84 12.59
CA GLU A 61 -13.60 -18.91 13.71
C GLU A 61 -12.24 -18.44 14.26
N TYR A 62 -11.32 -19.38 14.51
CA TYR A 62 -9.99 -19.05 15.02
C TYR A 62 -9.11 -18.35 13.97
N LEU A 63 -9.25 -18.66 12.68
CA LEU A 63 -8.52 -17.96 11.61
C LEU A 63 -8.96 -16.50 11.51
N GLU A 64 -10.26 -16.23 11.47
CA GLU A 64 -10.82 -14.87 11.46
C GLU A 64 -10.47 -14.10 12.75
N TRP A 65 -10.49 -14.78 13.89
CA TRP A 65 -10.04 -14.18 15.14
C TRP A 65 -8.56 -13.82 15.12
N SER A 66 -7.71 -14.68 14.55
CA SER A 66 -6.28 -14.41 14.42
C SER A 66 -5.98 -13.22 13.49
N LEU A 67 -6.76 -13.04 12.41
CA LEU A 67 -6.69 -11.86 11.53
C LEU A 67 -7.03 -10.57 12.29
N ARG A 68 -8.11 -10.58 13.08
CA ARG A 68 -8.49 -9.45 13.96
C ARG A 68 -7.40 -9.09 14.95
N LEU A 69 -6.79 -10.09 15.59
CA LEU A 69 -5.68 -9.89 16.53
C LEU A 69 -4.43 -9.33 15.84
N ARG A 70 -4.11 -9.79 14.63
CA ARG A 70 -2.99 -9.24 13.83
C ARG A 70 -3.24 -7.77 13.48
N ARG A 71 -4.47 -7.42 13.10
CA ARG A 71 -4.87 -6.04 12.81
C ARG A 71 -4.77 -5.14 14.04
N LEU A 72 -5.26 -5.62 15.19
CA LEU A 72 -5.14 -4.91 16.47
C LEU A 72 -3.67 -4.62 16.84
N LEU A 73 -2.78 -5.60 16.64
CA LEU A 73 -1.35 -5.44 16.91
C LEU A 73 -0.71 -4.35 16.03
N ARG A 74 -0.99 -4.36 14.73
CA ARG A 74 -0.50 -3.35 13.76
C ARG A 74 -1.02 -1.96 14.11
N ASP A 75 -2.32 -1.82 14.31
CA ASP A 75 -2.94 -0.52 14.63
C ASP A 75 -2.46 0.03 15.98
N SER A 76 -2.19 -0.85 16.95
CA SER A 76 -1.59 -0.47 18.22
C SER A 76 -0.16 0.07 18.04
N ALA A 77 0.65 -0.55 17.17
CA ALA A 77 1.99 -0.07 16.86
C ALA A 77 1.95 1.29 16.18
N ARG A 78 1.16 1.41 15.10
CA ARG A 78 0.93 2.65 14.35
C ARG A 78 0.48 3.79 15.24
N HIS A 79 -0.46 3.52 16.15
CA HIS A 79 -0.96 4.51 17.10
C HIS A 79 0.17 5.09 17.96
N CYS A 80 1.03 4.24 18.52
CA CYS A 80 2.12 4.69 19.37
C CYS A 80 3.22 5.42 18.60
N VAL A 81 3.60 4.95 17.42
CA VAL A 81 4.61 5.63 16.58
C VAL A 81 4.11 7.03 16.20
N ARG A 82 2.91 7.15 15.61
CA ARG A 82 2.35 8.45 15.22
C ARG A 82 2.15 9.40 16.41
N HIS A 83 1.76 8.87 17.57
CA HIS A 83 1.62 9.67 18.78
C HIS A 83 2.96 10.25 19.23
N CYS A 84 4.03 9.46 19.15
CA CYS A 84 5.37 9.86 19.58
C CYS A 84 6.09 10.75 18.57
N ASP A 85 5.90 10.54 17.26
CA ASP A 85 6.41 11.44 16.22
C ASP A 85 5.78 12.84 16.31
N GLY A 86 4.50 12.91 16.66
CA GLY A 86 3.76 14.16 16.85
C GLY A 86 4.16 14.92 18.11
N THR A 87 4.68 14.23 19.13
CA THR A 87 5.33 14.87 20.27
C THR A 87 6.73 15.30 19.87
N LYS A 88 6.84 16.36 19.06
CA LYS A 88 8.10 17.09 18.85
C LYS A 88 8.55 17.63 20.22
N HIS A 89 9.26 16.79 20.97
CA HIS A 89 9.90 17.19 22.21
C HIS A 89 10.76 18.40 21.85
N ARG A 90 10.54 19.51 22.57
CA ARG A 90 11.24 20.77 22.32
C ARG A 90 12.74 20.46 22.35
N GLU A 91 13.36 20.36 21.18
CA GLU A 91 14.74 19.93 21.07
C GLU A 91 15.58 20.92 21.91
N PRO A 92 16.36 20.42 22.88
CA PRO A 92 17.28 21.30 23.58
C PRO A 92 18.20 21.92 22.54
N PRO A 93 18.53 23.22 22.63
CA PRO A 93 19.50 23.83 21.74
C PRO A 93 20.88 23.24 22.05
N PHE A 94 21.17 22.07 21.46
CA PHE A 94 22.48 21.44 21.56
C PHE A 94 23.40 22.18 20.61
N THR A 95 24.10 23.19 21.13
CA THR A 95 25.18 23.88 20.44
C THR A 95 26.38 22.95 20.33
N GLY A 96 26.51 22.26 19.19
CA GLY A 96 27.81 21.75 18.73
C GLY A 96 28.00 20.23 18.61
N ASN A 97 27.04 19.37 18.96
CA ASN A 97 27.20 17.92 18.74
C ASN A 97 25.91 17.28 18.19
N ARG A 98 25.93 16.97 16.89
CA ARG A 98 24.83 16.33 16.16
C ARG A 98 24.54 14.92 16.67
N ASP A 99 25.55 14.21 17.16
CA ASP A 99 25.38 12.86 17.71
C ASP A 99 24.52 12.90 18.98
N ILE A 100 24.76 13.86 19.87
CA ILE A 100 23.95 14.02 21.10
C ILE A 100 22.48 14.31 20.77
N GLN A 101 22.20 15.05 19.69
CA GLN A 101 20.83 15.33 19.24
C GLN A 101 20.12 14.06 18.74
N VAL A 102 20.82 13.21 17.99
CA VAL A 102 20.28 11.93 17.51
C VAL A 102 19.98 11.00 18.69
N HIS A 103 20.93 10.85 19.61
CA HIS A 103 20.74 10.02 20.81
C HIS A 103 19.59 10.54 21.69
N TRP A 104 19.46 11.86 21.83
CA TRP A 104 18.34 12.46 22.56
C TRP A 104 17.00 12.11 21.93
N ARG A 105 16.85 12.27 20.61
CA ARG A 105 15.61 11.91 19.88
C ARG A 105 15.25 10.45 20.09
N VAL A 106 16.19 9.54 19.81
CA VAL A 106 16.00 8.09 20.01
C VAL A 106 15.56 7.75 21.44
N MET A 107 16.19 8.35 22.45
CA MET A 107 15.84 8.11 23.85
C MET A 107 14.45 8.64 24.23
N MET A 108 14.08 9.81 23.71
CA MET A 108 12.77 10.42 23.96
C MET A 108 11.66 9.62 23.27
N ASP A 109 11.87 9.21 22.02
CA ASP A 109 10.93 8.40 21.25
C ASP A 109 10.73 7.03 21.92
N ALA A 110 11.83 6.37 22.32
CA ALA A 110 11.75 5.10 23.06
C ALA A 110 10.99 5.25 24.40
N SER A 111 11.22 6.34 25.14
CA SER A 111 10.50 6.64 26.39
C SER A 111 9.02 6.87 26.17
N CYS A 112 8.65 7.61 25.11
CA CYS A 112 7.27 7.83 24.70
C CYS A 112 6.61 6.51 24.30
N GLN A 113 7.23 5.75 23.41
CA GLN A 113 6.69 4.49 22.91
C GLN A 113 6.49 3.48 24.05
N LYS A 114 7.45 3.36 24.98
CA LYS A 114 7.30 2.51 26.16
C LYS A 114 6.05 2.86 26.97
N LYS A 115 5.80 4.15 27.22
CA LYS A 115 4.62 4.63 27.96
C LYS A 115 3.31 4.40 27.19
N CYS A 116 3.33 4.61 25.88
CA CYS A 116 2.17 4.39 25.02
C CYS A 116 1.79 2.90 24.97
N ARG A 117 2.76 2.04 24.67
CA ARG A 117 2.55 0.58 24.56
C ARG A 117 2.07 -0.03 25.88
N ALA A 118 2.55 0.48 27.01
CA ALA A 118 2.09 0.05 28.34
C ALA A 118 0.59 0.26 28.60
N ARG A 119 -0.10 1.11 27.81
CA ARG A 119 -1.54 1.38 27.94
C ARG A 119 -2.40 0.57 26.97
N LEU A 120 -1.79 -0.10 26.00
CA LEU A 120 -2.52 -0.82 24.95
C LEU A 120 -2.53 -2.32 25.27
N PRO A 121 -3.72 -2.97 25.31
CA PRO A 121 -3.83 -4.39 25.65
C PRO A 121 -3.04 -5.32 24.73
N ALA A 122 -2.93 -4.97 23.45
CA ALA A 122 -2.22 -5.78 22.45
C ALA A 122 -0.73 -6.02 22.81
N PHE A 123 -0.09 -5.07 23.49
CA PHE A 123 1.31 -5.16 23.90
C PHE A 123 1.51 -5.75 25.31
N GLN A 124 0.42 -6.08 26.02
CA GLN A 124 0.49 -6.82 27.28
C GLN A 124 0.54 -8.34 27.07
N LEU A 125 0.29 -8.78 25.83
CA LEU A 125 0.30 -10.17 25.41
C LEU A 125 1.69 -10.57 24.90
N PRO A 126 2.07 -11.86 24.99
CA PRO A 126 3.28 -12.37 24.36
C PRO A 126 3.30 -12.03 22.86
N ALA A 127 4.41 -11.45 22.40
CA ALA A 127 4.58 -11.13 20.99
C ALA A 127 4.55 -12.42 20.14
N PRO A 128 4.02 -12.36 18.91
CA PRO A 128 4.06 -13.49 17.99
C PRO A 128 5.50 -13.78 17.54
N GLY A 129 5.78 -15.05 17.24
CA GLY A 129 7.06 -15.45 16.64
C GLY A 129 7.19 -14.99 15.18
N ARG A 130 8.43 -14.90 14.69
CA ARG A 130 8.74 -14.44 13.32
C ARG A 130 8.03 -15.23 12.22
N GLN A 131 7.99 -16.55 12.33
CA GLN A 131 7.33 -17.42 11.34
C GLN A 131 5.83 -17.12 11.22
N ILE A 132 5.16 -16.88 12.36
CA ILE A 132 3.74 -16.51 12.36
C ILE A 132 3.60 -15.16 11.65
N LEU A 133 4.45 -14.19 11.94
CA LEU A 133 4.36 -12.89 11.28
C LEU A 133 4.53 -13.00 9.77
N GLU A 134 5.50 -13.80 9.31
CA GLU A 134 5.76 -14.09 7.90
C GLU A 134 4.57 -14.79 7.22
N ASP A 135 3.85 -15.69 7.90
CA ASP A 135 2.62 -16.31 7.39
C ASP A 135 1.52 -15.28 7.11
N PHE A 136 1.32 -14.32 8.02
CA PHE A 136 0.34 -13.25 7.83
C PHE A 136 0.78 -12.28 6.74
N ASP A 137 2.07 -11.95 6.65
CA ASP A 137 2.59 -11.06 5.60
C ASP A 137 2.43 -11.69 4.20
N ARG A 138 2.51 -13.03 4.11
CA ARG A 138 2.20 -13.81 2.90
C ARG A 138 0.72 -14.10 2.70
N ARG A 139 -0.16 -13.61 3.58
CA ARG A 139 -1.62 -13.86 3.55
C ARG A 139 -1.99 -15.35 3.64
N SER A 140 -1.13 -16.19 4.22
CA SER A 140 -1.37 -17.63 4.44
C SER A 140 -2.70 -17.95 5.13
N PRO A 141 -3.19 -17.17 6.13
CA PRO A 141 -4.51 -17.41 6.73
C PRO A 141 -5.66 -17.45 5.71
N TYR A 142 -5.59 -16.65 4.64
CA TYR A 142 -6.63 -16.66 3.60
C TYR A 142 -6.59 -17.92 2.74
N ARG A 143 -5.42 -18.54 2.55
CA ARG A 143 -5.32 -19.86 1.90
C ARG A 143 -6.05 -20.92 2.74
N TYR A 144 -5.84 -20.93 4.05
CA TYR A 144 -6.56 -21.84 4.95
C TYR A 144 -8.06 -21.55 4.99
N LEU A 145 -8.46 -20.29 5.11
CA LEU A 145 -9.87 -19.88 5.10
C LEU A 145 -10.57 -20.31 3.81
N HIS A 146 -9.92 -20.11 2.66
CA HIS A 146 -10.45 -20.56 1.38
C HIS A 146 -10.79 -22.05 1.40
N PHE A 147 -9.83 -22.91 1.80
CA PHE A 147 -10.05 -24.35 1.80
C PHE A 147 -11.11 -24.76 2.82
N ALA A 148 -11.11 -24.16 4.01
CA ALA A 148 -12.13 -24.44 5.03
C ALA A 148 -13.54 -24.05 4.55
N TYR A 149 -13.70 -22.89 3.92
CA TYR A 149 -14.97 -22.47 3.33
C TYR A 149 -15.41 -23.35 2.17
N SER A 150 -14.47 -23.75 1.30
CA SER A 150 -14.73 -24.68 0.21
C SER A 150 -15.22 -26.05 0.71
N ARG A 151 -14.67 -26.56 1.82
CA ARG A 151 -15.14 -27.80 2.47
C ARG A 151 -16.57 -27.71 3.01
N LEU A 152 -17.03 -26.50 3.34
CA LEU A 152 -18.41 -26.23 3.73
C LEU A 152 -19.32 -25.87 2.55
N ASN A 153 -18.85 -25.98 1.31
CA ASN A 153 -19.53 -25.56 0.08
C ASN A 153 -19.90 -24.07 0.05
N ASP A 154 -19.16 -23.23 0.78
CA ASP A 154 -19.38 -21.78 0.82
C ASP A 154 -18.41 -21.06 -0.13
N LEU A 155 -18.70 -21.15 -1.42
CA LEU A 155 -17.88 -20.50 -2.45
C LEU A 155 -17.93 -18.97 -2.39
N GLN A 156 -19.02 -18.40 -1.88
CA GLN A 156 -19.16 -16.93 -1.76
C GLN A 156 -18.08 -16.34 -0.86
N ARG A 157 -17.69 -17.09 0.18
CA ARG A 157 -16.62 -16.69 1.10
C ARG A 157 -15.26 -17.25 0.68
N ALA A 158 -15.22 -18.45 0.11
CA ALA A 158 -13.96 -19.07 -0.32
C ALA A 158 -13.25 -18.30 -1.46
N VAL A 159 -13.99 -17.84 -2.47
CA VAL A 159 -13.43 -17.17 -3.66
C VAL A 159 -12.68 -15.87 -3.29
N PRO A 160 -13.26 -14.93 -2.52
CA PRO A 160 -12.55 -13.76 -2.02
C PRO A 160 -11.26 -14.09 -1.25
N CYS A 161 -11.26 -15.15 -0.42
CA CYS A 161 -10.06 -15.56 0.32
C CYS A 161 -8.93 -16.03 -0.63
N ALA A 162 -9.25 -16.85 -1.63
CA ALA A 162 -8.25 -17.25 -2.64
C ALA A 162 -7.72 -16.04 -3.42
N TYR A 163 -8.62 -15.13 -3.82
CA TYR A 163 -8.23 -13.91 -4.51
C TYR A 163 -7.31 -13.02 -3.67
N THR A 164 -7.64 -12.85 -2.38
CA THR A 164 -6.82 -12.11 -1.39
C THR A 164 -5.43 -12.72 -1.23
N TYR A 165 -5.33 -14.05 -1.17
CA TYR A 165 -4.06 -14.78 -1.09
C TYR A 165 -3.20 -14.59 -2.34
N LEU A 166 -3.81 -14.69 -3.53
CA LEU A 166 -3.12 -14.54 -4.82
C LEU A 166 -2.53 -13.14 -5.04
N GLN A 167 -3.10 -12.10 -4.40
CA GLN A 167 -2.52 -10.75 -4.48
C GLN A 167 -1.08 -10.70 -3.92
N LYS A 168 -0.74 -11.55 -2.94
CA LYS A 168 0.64 -11.68 -2.41
C LYS A 168 1.42 -12.89 -2.92
N ASN A 169 0.75 -13.82 -3.58
CA ASN A 169 1.36 -15.05 -4.08
C ASN A 169 0.96 -15.31 -5.55
N PRO A 170 1.31 -14.39 -6.48
CA PRO A 170 0.93 -14.54 -7.88
C PRO A 170 1.56 -15.76 -8.57
N GLU A 171 2.60 -16.35 -7.99
CA GLU A 171 3.29 -17.52 -8.56
C GLU A 171 2.69 -18.87 -8.12
N ASP A 172 1.69 -18.88 -7.22
CA ASP A 172 1.05 -20.12 -6.77
C ASP A 172 0.18 -20.72 -7.88
N GLN A 173 0.78 -21.66 -8.62
CA GLN A 173 0.14 -22.36 -9.73
C GLN A 173 -1.07 -23.20 -9.29
N GLU A 174 -1.07 -23.73 -8.07
CA GLU A 174 -2.18 -24.56 -7.58
C GLU A 174 -3.42 -23.71 -7.36
N MET A 175 -3.25 -22.57 -6.69
CA MET A 175 -4.35 -21.64 -6.43
C MET A 175 -4.89 -21.01 -7.74
N HIS A 176 -4.01 -20.71 -8.71
CA HIS A 176 -4.46 -20.25 -10.03
C HIS A 176 -5.32 -21.27 -10.76
N ARG A 177 -4.89 -22.55 -10.80
CA ARG A 177 -5.69 -23.62 -11.44
C ARG A 177 -7.06 -23.73 -10.80
N LEU A 178 -7.13 -23.65 -9.47
CA LEU A 178 -8.37 -23.69 -8.72
C LEU A 178 -9.29 -22.50 -9.05
N MET A 179 -8.73 -21.29 -9.13
CA MET A 179 -9.50 -20.10 -9.53
C MET A 179 -10.00 -20.18 -10.97
N GLU A 180 -9.22 -20.75 -11.89
CA GLU A 180 -9.66 -21.01 -13.27
C GLU A 180 -10.78 -22.06 -13.33
N GLU A 181 -10.75 -23.08 -12.48
CA GLU A 181 -11.84 -24.05 -12.33
C GLU A 181 -13.13 -23.36 -11.85
N TYR A 182 -13.03 -22.46 -10.87
CA TYR A 182 -14.17 -21.67 -10.42
C TYR A 182 -14.74 -20.78 -11.53
N LYS A 183 -13.88 -20.09 -12.30
CA LYS A 183 -14.32 -19.26 -13.44
C LYS A 183 -15.04 -20.04 -14.53
N ARG A 184 -14.69 -21.32 -14.73
CA ARG A 184 -15.36 -22.19 -15.71
C ARG A 184 -16.76 -22.61 -15.27
N GLN A 185 -17.00 -22.71 -13.97
CA GLN A 185 -18.25 -23.20 -13.40
C GLN A 185 -19.20 -22.07 -13.01
N TYR A 186 -18.66 -20.92 -12.61
CA TYR A 186 -19.42 -19.82 -12.01
C TYR A 186 -19.01 -18.48 -12.61
N ASP A 187 -19.95 -17.54 -12.67
CA ASP A 187 -19.63 -16.13 -12.87
C ASP A 187 -19.07 -15.56 -11.57
N LEU A 188 -17.78 -15.20 -11.58
CA LEU A 188 -17.09 -14.63 -10.42
C LEU A 188 -17.24 -13.12 -10.31
N SER A 189 -18.00 -12.49 -11.21
CA SER A 189 -18.24 -11.04 -11.20
C SER A 189 -18.85 -10.61 -9.86
N GLY A 190 -18.17 -9.69 -9.16
CA GLY A 190 -18.57 -9.21 -7.84
C GLY A 190 -18.07 -10.04 -6.64
N TYR A 191 -17.44 -11.19 -6.86
CA TYR A 191 -16.87 -12.04 -5.79
C TYR A 191 -15.34 -11.94 -5.70
N LEU A 192 -14.68 -11.24 -6.64
CA LEU A 192 -13.23 -11.00 -6.62
C LEU A 192 -12.90 -9.76 -5.77
N THR A 193 -13.07 -9.90 -4.45
CA THR A 193 -12.73 -8.85 -3.48
C THR A 193 -11.44 -9.20 -2.76
N ASP A 194 -10.46 -8.28 -2.76
CA ASP A 194 -9.30 -8.38 -1.88
C ASP A 194 -9.67 -7.84 -0.49
N HIS A 195 -9.66 -8.71 0.52
CA HIS A 195 -9.95 -8.33 1.90
C HIS A 195 -8.84 -7.48 2.54
N GLU A 196 -7.64 -7.48 1.96
CA GLU A 196 -6.52 -6.64 2.38
C GLU A 196 -6.11 -5.64 1.28
N GLY A 197 -7.03 -5.32 0.38
CA GLY A 197 -6.82 -4.35 -0.69
C GLY A 197 -6.39 -2.99 -0.13
N GLN A 198 -5.42 -2.37 -0.78
CA GLN A 198 -4.85 -1.12 -0.30
C GLN A 198 -5.62 0.08 -0.85
N PRO A 199 -5.74 1.20 -0.10
CA PRO A 199 -6.57 2.32 -0.52
C PRO A 199 -6.10 2.99 -1.82
N TYR A 200 -4.80 3.01 -2.10
CA TYR A 200 -4.25 3.61 -3.32
C TYR A 200 -4.48 2.78 -4.59
N GLU A 201 -4.71 1.46 -4.49
CA GLU A 201 -4.81 0.54 -5.63
C GLU A 201 -5.96 0.92 -6.56
N SER A 202 -7.14 1.16 -5.99
CA SER A 202 -8.34 1.54 -6.76
C SER A 202 -8.15 2.87 -7.48
N SER A 203 -7.59 3.88 -6.81
CA SER A 203 -7.33 5.19 -7.42
C SER A 203 -6.27 5.08 -8.53
N PHE A 204 -5.21 4.29 -8.31
CA PHE A 204 -4.18 4.02 -9.31
C PHE A 204 -4.77 3.35 -10.56
N LEU A 205 -5.47 2.23 -10.42
CA LEU A 205 -6.03 1.47 -11.54
C LEU A 205 -7.02 2.32 -12.37
N ARG A 206 -7.87 3.08 -11.69
CA ARG A 206 -8.82 3.99 -12.37
C ARG A 206 -8.10 5.16 -13.05
N GLY A 207 -7.04 5.68 -12.43
CA GLY A 207 -6.17 6.71 -12.99
C GLY A 207 -5.52 6.24 -14.30
N VAL A 208 -4.88 5.07 -14.28
CA VAL A 208 -4.27 4.44 -15.47
C VAL A 208 -5.29 4.25 -16.60
N LYS A 209 -6.48 3.71 -16.28
CA LYS A 209 -7.55 3.53 -17.28
C LYS A 209 -7.96 4.86 -17.93
N LEU A 210 -8.05 5.93 -17.14
CA LEU A 210 -8.41 7.25 -17.65
C LEU A 210 -7.28 7.89 -18.47
N ALA A 211 -6.02 7.73 -18.07
CA ALA A 211 -4.86 8.15 -18.86
C ALA A 211 -4.90 7.52 -20.25
N ASN A 212 -5.11 6.20 -20.31
CA ASN A 212 -5.14 5.43 -21.57
C ASN A 212 -6.35 5.79 -22.45
N SER A 213 -7.46 6.26 -21.85
CA SER A 213 -8.62 6.76 -22.58
C SER A 213 -8.52 8.22 -23.03
N GLY A 214 -7.41 8.91 -22.71
CA GLY A 214 -7.21 10.34 -23.03
C GLY A 214 -7.87 11.32 -22.07
N ALA A 215 -8.49 10.86 -20.98
CA ALA A 215 -9.14 11.69 -19.97
C ALA A 215 -8.13 12.20 -18.92
N TYR A 216 -7.11 12.94 -19.38
CA TYR A 216 -5.93 13.30 -18.59
C TYR A 216 -6.24 14.08 -17.30
N SER A 217 -7.21 15.01 -17.33
CA SER A 217 -7.56 15.80 -16.13
C SER A 217 -8.06 14.91 -14.98
N ARG A 218 -8.95 13.96 -15.27
CA ARG A 218 -9.46 13.02 -14.25
C ARG A 218 -8.41 11.99 -13.85
N SER A 219 -7.53 11.60 -14.79
CA SER A 219 -6.38 10.76 -14.49
C SER A 219 -5.46 11.42 -13.46
N VAL A 220 -5.14 12.71 -13.64
CA VAL A 220 -4.30 13.46 -12.69
C VAL A 220 -4.93 13.46 -11.29
N GLU A 221 -6.23 13.77 -11.18
CA GLU A 221 -6.93 13.79 -9.88
C GLU A 221 -6.78 12.46 -9.13
N LEU A 222 -7.00 11.33 -9.82
CA LEU A 222 -6.90 10.01 -9.22
C LEU A 222 -5.45 9.56 -8.97
N MET A 223 -4.51 9.96 -9.82
CA MET A 223 -3.10 9.59 -9.67
C MET A 223 -2.43 10.37 -8.53
N GLU A 224 -2.77 11.65 -8.34
CA GLU A 224 -2.35 12.43 -7.17
C GLU A 224 -2.96 11.85 -5.88
N GLU A 225 -4.23 11.43 -5.93
CA GLU A 225 -4.86 10.74 -4.81
C GLU A 225 -4.15 9.42 -4.48
N ALA A 226 -3.85 8.60 -5.50
CA ALA A 226 -3.13 7.34 -5.34
C ALA A 226 -1.75 7.56 -4.73
N LEU A 227 -0.98 8.53 -5.23
CA LEU A 227 0.34 8.87 -4.70
C LEU A 227 0.25 9.30 -3.22
N ARG A 228 -0.69 10.19 -2.88
CA ARG A 228 -0.89 10.63 -1.49
C ARG A 228 -1.27 9.47 -0.56
N LEU A 229 -2.17 8.58 -1.01
CA LEU A 229 -2.59 7.42 -0.24
C LEU A 229 -1.45 6.40 -0.08
N TYR A 230 -0.65 6.18 -1.12
CA TYR A 230 0.53 5.32 -1.06
C TYR A 230 1.54 5.83 -0.03
N LEU A 231 1.83 7.13 -0.02
CA LEU A 231 2.76 7.73 0.95
C LEU A 231 2.27 7.57 2.39
N ASP A 232 0.97 7.76 2.68
CA ASP A 232 0.42 7.51 4.02
C ASP A 232 0.51 6.02 4.40
N GLU A 233 0.22 5.09 3.48
CA GLU A 233 0.40 3.65 3.74
C GLU A 233 1.87 3.26 3.91
N TYR A 234 2.79 3.91 3.19
CA TYR A 234 4.23 3.74 3.37
C TYR A 234 4.66 4.15 4.78
N ASP A 235 4.24 5.33 5.25
CA ASP A 235 4.50 5.78 6.63
C ASP A 235 3.89 4.82 7.68
N LEU A 236 2.70 4.29 7.42
CA LEU A 236 2.07 3.28 8.28
C LEU A 236 2.85 1.96 8.29
N CYS A 237 3.41 1.54 7.15
CA CYS A 237 4.29 0.37 7.07
C CYS A 237 5.58 0.59 7.87
N GLN A 238 6.20 1.78 7.75
CA GLN A 238 7.38 2.14 8.55
C GLN A 238 7.09 2.05 10.05
N ALA A 239 5.90 2.51 10.47
CA ALA A 239 5.44 2.45 11.85
C ALA A 239 5.15 1.02 12.34
N ASP A 240 4.62 0.14 11.48
CA ASP A 240 4.39 -1.28 11.80
C ASP A 240 5.69 -1.98 12.23
N CYS A 241 6.81 -1.65 11.57
CA CYS A 241 8.11 -2.29 11.82
C CYS A 241 8.68 -2.06 13.22
N GLU A 242 8.30 -0.96 13.89
CA GLU A 242 8.80 -0.67 15.23
C GLU A 242 8.06 -1.49 16.32
N GLY A 243 6.90 -2.06 16.00
CA GLY A 243 5.99 -2.74 16.93
C GLY A 243 6.35 -4.19 17.29
N VAL A 244 7.28 -4.82 16.59
CA VAL A 244 7.34 -6.29 16.44
C VAL A 244 8.42 -6.98 17.30
N ASN A 245 9.26 -6.21 17.97
CA ASN A 245 10.54 -6.74 18.44
C ASN A 245 10.44 -7.52 19.76
N GLN A 246 10.83 -8.80 19.70
CA GLN A 246 11.13 -9.63 20.86
C GLN A 246 12.60 -9.47 21.23
N LEU A 247 12.88 -9.06 22.48
CA LEU A 247 14.23 -9.16 23.03
C LEU A 247 14.45 -10.59 23.52
N SER A 248 15.48 -11.26 23.01
CA SER A 248 15.92 -12.53 23.58
C SER A 248 16.48 -12.29 24.99
N PRO A 249 15.92 -12.90 26.04
CA PRO A 249 16.40 -12.70 27.41
C PRO A 249 17.78 -13.32 27.67
N HIS A 250 18.31 -14.11 26.74
CA HIS A 250 19.56 -14.86 26.87
C HIS A 250 20.75 -14.24 26.13
N GLN A 251 20.57 -13.06 25.54
CA GLN A 251 21.59 -12.41 24.71
C GLN A 251 22.22 -11.21 25.44
N ASP A 252 23.49 -10.93 25.13
CA ASP A 252 24.17 -9.71 25.59
C ASP A 252 23.34 -8.48 25.18
N PHE A 253 23.26 -7.47 26.07
CA PHE A 253 22.43 -6.28 25.86
C PHE A 253 22.72 -5.57 24.54
N TYR A 254 24.00 -5.41 24.17
CA TYR A 254 24.37 -4.72 22.94
C TYR A 254 24.04 -5.55 21.71
N ALA A 255 24.24 -6.87 21.78
CA ALA A 255 23.85 -7.78 20.70
C ALA A 255 22.33 -7.81 20.51
N ALA A 256 21.55 -7.91 21.59
CA ALA A 256 20.10 -7.87 21.54
C ALA A 256 19.57 -6.55 20.96
N MET A 257 20.18 -5.42 21.34
CA MET A 257 19.82 -4.12 20.78
C MET A 257 20.16 -4.04 19.28
N ALA A 258 21.35 -4.48 18.88
CA ALA A 258 21.77 -4.48 17.48
C ALA A 258 20.85 -5.33 16.60
N ASP A 259 20.44 -6.52 17.08
CA ASP A 259 19.52 -7.39 16.36
C ASP A 259 18.14 -6.75 16.19
N VAL A 260 17.61 -6.12 17.24
CA VAL A 260 16.35 -5.37 17.16
C VAL A 260 16.40 -4.23 16.15
N TYR A 261 17.49 -3.46 16.11
CA TYR A 261 17.67 -2.40 15.11
C TYR A 261 17.80 -2.98 13.70
N ALA A 262 18.59 -4.04 13.53
CA ALA A 262 18.76 -4.68 12.24
C ALA A 262 17.44 -5.24 11.70
N ASP A 263 16.62 -5.87 12.55
CA ASP A 263 15.32 -6.41 12.16
C ASP A 263 14.31 -5.31 11.85
N THR A 264 14.30 -4.22 12.63
CA THR A 264 13.47 -3.05 12.34
C THR A 264 13.84 -2.44 10.99
N LEU A 265 15.14 -2.25 10.71
CA LEU A 265 15.62 -1.71 9.43
C LEU A 265 15.30 -2.65 8.26
N ARG A 266 15.50 -3.96 8.43
CA ARG A 266 15.11 -4.95 7.40
C ARG A 266 13.63 -4.91 7.09
N CYS A 267 12.77 -4.74 8.10
CA CYS A 267 11.34 -4.57 7.89
C CYS A 267 11.04 -3.29 7.11
N LYS A 268 11.63 -2.16 7.53
CA LYS A 268 11.44 -0.85 6.89
C LYS A 268 11.87 -0.83 5.42
N LEU A 269 12.96 -1.50 5.08
CA LEU A 269 13.46 -1.64 3.70
C LEU A 269 12.51 -2.43 2.80
N LYS A 270 11.66 -3.31 3.37
CA LYS A 270 10.68 -4.10 2.62
C LYS A 270 9.35 -3.39 2.42
N CYS A 271 9.16 -2.17 2.93
CA CYS A 271 7.86 -1.51 2.84
C CYS A 271 7.43 -1.24 1.39
N GLU A 272 8.36 -0.83 0.53
CA GLU A 272 8.05 -0.66 -0.91
C GLU A 272 7.63 -1.98 -1.55
N GLU A 273 8.43 -3.04 -1.38
CA GLU A 273 8.10 -4.40 -1.87
C GLU A 273 6.75 -4.90 -1.34
N ASN A 274 6.47 -4.67 -0.05
CA ASN A 274 5.22 -5.06 0.60
C ASN A 274 4.01 -4.22 0.16
N LEU A 275 4.22 -3.05 -0.42
CA LEU A 275 3.17 -2.16 -0.94
C LEU A 275 3.13 -2.16 -2.47
N MET A 276 3.86 -3.05 -3.14
CA MET A 276 3.69 -3.25 -4.58
C MET A 276 2.33 -3.88 -4.85
N PRO A 277 1.48 -3.25 -5.67
CA PRO A 277 0.19 -3.81 -6.03
C PRO A 277 0.36 -4.92 -7.06
N ASN A 278 -0.51 -5.93 -6.96
CA ASN A 278 -0.65 -6.96 -7.97
C ASN A 278 -1.79 -6.58 -8.91
N VAL A 279 -1.50 -6.38 -10.19
CA VAL A 279 -2.50 -6.05 -11.20
C VAL A 279 -2.54 -7.15 -12.25
N GLY A 280 -3.66 -7.88 -12.28
CA GLY A 280 -3.87 -8.94 -13.27
C GLY A 280 -2.91 -10.13 -13.14
N GLY A 281 -2.31 -10.34 -11.97
CA GLY A 281 -1.37 -11.44 -11.71
C GLY A 281 0.11 -11.04 -11.76
N TYR A 282 0.41 -9.76 -12.02
CA TYR A 282 1.77 -9.24 -12.09
C TYR A 282 1.95 -8.10 -11.10
N PHE A 283 3.08 -8.11 -10.39
CA PHE A 283 3.44 -6.97 -9.57
C PHE A 283 3.85 -5.79 -10.45
N VAL A 284 3.39 -4.60 -10.07
CA VAL A 284 3.88 -3.36 -10.68
C VAL A 284 5.21 -3.02 -10.02
N GLU A 285 6.29 -3.49 -10.62
CA GLU A 285 7.65 -3.10 -10.23
C GLU A 285 7.79 -1.57 -10.31
N THR A 286 8.66 -1.00 -9.46
CA THR A 286 8.95 0.44 -9.43
C THR A 286 7.68 1.30 -9.35
N PHE A 287 6.74 0.88 -8.49
CA PHE A 287 5.38 1.40 -8.44
C PHE A 287 5.31 2.93 -8.30
N VAL A 288 6.17 3.51 -7.47
CA VAL A 288 6.26 4.97 -7.30
C VAL A 288 6.73 5.67 -8.57
N ALA A 289 7.76 5.14 -9.23
CA ALA A 289 8.22 5.65 -10.52
C ALA A 289 7.07 5.61 -11.52
N THR A 290 6.34 4.51 -11.60
CA THR A 290 5.17 4.36 -12.46
C THR A 290 4.12 5.46 -12.20
N MET A 291 3.79 5.78 -10.94
CA MET A 291 2.88 6.89 -10.63
C MET A 291 3.41 8.24 -11.14
N TYR A 292 4.70 8.53 -10.95
CA TYR A 292 5.31 9.76 -11.47
C TYR A 292 5.35 9.83 -12.98
N HIS A 293 5.55 8.71 -13.67
CA HIS A 293 5.47 8.63 -15.12
C HIS A 293 4.07 9.02 -15.61
N TYR A 294 3.00 8.42 -15.05
CA TYR A 294 1.63 8.77 -15.45
C TYR A 294 1.28 10.23 -15.11
N LEU A 295 1.74 10.76 -13.97
CA LEU A 295 1.55 12.17 -13.62
C LEU A 295 2.28 13.09 -14.61
N GLN A 296 3.55 12.82 -14.89
CA GLN A 296 4.36 13.57 -15.84
C GLN A 296 3.68 13.62 -17.21
N PHE A 297 3.25 12.46 -17.72
CA PHE A 297 2.62 12.35 -19.03
C PHE A 297 1.27 13.07 -19.08
N ALA A 298 0.42 12.88 -18.07
CA ALA A 298 -0.88 13.51 -18.02
C ALA A 298 -0.78 15.04 -17.89
N TYR A 299 0.15 15.55 -17.06
CA TYR A 299 0.41 16.99 -16.96
C TYR A 299 0.94 17.58 -18.26
N TYR A 300 1.84 16.88 -18.95
CA TYR A 300 2.33 17.28 -20.27
C TYR A 300 1.17 17.41 -21.27
N LYS A 301 0.27 16.41 -21.36
CA LYS A 301 -0.89 16.43 -22.25
C LYS A 301 -1.91 17.52 -21.89
N LEU A 302 -1.91 18.01 -20.65
CA LEU A 302 -2.72 19.14 -20.20
C LEU A 302 -2.02 20.50 -20.37
N ASN A 303 -0.85 20.53 -21.01
CA ASN A 303 -0.02 21.73 -21.16
C ASN A 303 0.39 22.36 -19.81
N ASP A 304 0.64 21.53 -18.80
CA ASP A 304 1.11 21.94 -17.48
C ASP A 304 2.55 21.49 -17.21
N GLY A 305 3.50 22.14 -17.87
CA GLY A 305 4.93 21.85 -17.71
C GLY A 305 5.44 22.08 -16.28
N ARG A 306 4.80 23.00 -15.53
CA ARG A 306 5.18 23.32 -14.15
C ARG A 306 4.97 22.13 -13.23
N ARG A 307 3.91 21.34 -13.43
CA ARG A 307 3.72 20.10 -12.67
C ARG A 307 4.36 18.88 -13.33
N ALA A 308 4.48 18.87 -14.66
CA ALA A 308 5.08 17.75 -15.39
C ALA A 308 6.60 17.61 -15.12
N SER A 309 7.36 18.71 -15.17
CA SER A 309 8.82 18.67 -15.00
C SER A 309 9.24 18.07 -13.65
N PRO A 310 8.73 18.53 -12.49
CA PRO A 310 9.07 17.92 -11.20
C PRO A 310 8.73 16.43 -11.10
N CYS A 311 7.66 15.97 -11.76
CA CYS A 311 7.34 14.54 -11.81
C CYS A 311 8.40 13.74 -12.57
N ALA A 312 8.91 14.27 -13.69
CA ALA A 312 10.02 13.66 -14.44
C ALA A 312 11.29 13.55 -13.58
N TYR A 313 11.63 14.60 -12.83
CA TYR A 313 12.77 14.58 -11.91
C TYR A 313 12.56 13.59 -10.75
N SER A 314 11.34 13.44 -10.27
CA SER A 314 11.00 12.48 -9.22
C SER A 314 11.12 11.04 -9.71
N TYR A 315 10.71 10.77 -10.95
CA TYR A 315 10.85 9.45 -11.59
C TYR A 315 12.31 8.99 -11.65
N VAL A 316 13.22 9.86 -12.08
CA VAL A 316 14.65 9.55 -12.28
C VAL A 316 15.38 9.23 -10.96
N LEU A 317 14.80 9.57 -9.80
CA LEU A 317 15.33 9.12 -8.50
C LEU A 317 15.19 7.60 -8.31
N PHE A 318 14.18 7.00 -8.93
CA PHE A 318 13.93 5.56 -8.86
C PHE A 318 14.57 4.84 -10.05
N GLU A 319 14.40 5.41 -11.25
CA GLU A 319 14.87 4.83 -12.51
C GLU A 319 15.85 5.78 -13.23
N PRO A 320 17.11 5.90 -12.75
CA PRO A 320 18.07 6.86 -13.29
C PRO A 320 18.56 6.53 -14.71
N GLU A 321 18.53 5.25 -15.08
CA GLU A 321 19.06 4.76 -16.36
C GLU A 321 18.06 4.85 -17.52
N ASP A 322 16.78 5.13 -17.24
CA ASP A 322 15.72 5.24 -18.25
C ASP A 322 16.08 6.33 -19.28
N ALA A 323 16.33 5.89 -20.52
CA ALA A 323 16.74 6.78 -21.60
C ALA A 323 15.64 7.76 -22.01
N VAL A 324 14.37 7.34 -21.97
CA VAL A 324 13.22 8.16 -22.38
C VAL A 324 13.01 9.27 -21.35
N MET A 325 13.04 8.95 -20.05
CA MET A 325 12.87 9.99 -19.04
C MET A 325 14.05 10.96 -19.01
N ARG A 326 15.28 10.49 -19.23
CA ARG A 326 16.45 11.38 -19.37
C ARG A 326 16.31 12.36 -20.54
N GLN A 327 15.79 11.90 -21.68
CA GLN A 327 15.47 12.79 -22.81
C GLN A 327 14.37 13.79 -22.43
N ASN A 328 13.35 13.37 -21.68
CA ASN A 328 12.30 14.28 -21.19
C ASN A 328 12.86 15.38 -20.28
N LEU A 329 13.84 15.07 -19.41
CA LEU A 329 14.52 16.08 -18.59
C LEU A 329 15.26 17.12 -19.45
N GLN A 330 15.98 16.65 -20.48
CA GLN A 330 16.67 17.55 -21.42
C GLN A 330 15.68 18.42 -22.19
N TYR A 331 14.54 17.85 -22.60
CA TYR A 331 13.45 18.59 -23.24
C TYR A 331 12.93 19.72 -22.35
N TYR A 332 12.60 19.44 -21.07
CA TYR A 332 12.12 20.50 -20.16
C TYR A 332 13.17 21.59 -19.93
N ARG A 333 14.46 21.23 -19.88
CA ARG A 333 15.55 22.22 -19.78
C ARG A 333 15.65 23.09 -21.03
N ALA A 334 15.63 22.48 -22.22
CA ALA A 334 15.76 23.19 -23.49
C ALA A 334 14.57 24.12 -23.78
N TYR A 335 13.36 23.70 -23.42
CA TYR A 335 12.12 24.45 -23.69
C TYR A 335 11.55 25.14 -22.45
N GLY A 336 12.35 25.30 -21.39
CA GLY A 336 11.89 25.79 -20.08
C GLY A 336 11.22 27.16 -20.13
N GLU A 337 11.73 28.09 -20.94
CA GLU A 337 11.13 29.41 -21.12
C GLU A 337 9.73 29.34 -21.76
N GLN A 338 9.54 28.47 -22.76
CA GLN A 338 8.26 28.30 -23.45
C GLN A 338 7.20 27.70 -22.52
N TRP A 339 7.63 26.78 -21.65
CA TRP A 339 6.79 26.17 -20.62
C TRP A 339 6.60 27.07 -19.38
N GLY A 340 7.29 28.22 -19.31
CA GLY A 340 7.24 29.13 -18.17
C GLY A 340 7.79 28.51 -16.88
N LEU A 341 8.80 27.65 -16.98
CA LEU A 341 9.46 26.98 -15.87
C LEU A 341 10.39 27.94 -15.13
N GLN A 342 10.51 27.72 -13.82
CA GLN A 342 11.42 28.42 -12.92
C GLN A 342 12.43 27.42 -12.35
N PRO A 343 13.55 27.86 -11.76
CA PRO A 343 14.62 26.97 -11.27
C PRO A 343 14.13 25.86 -10.31
N ASP A 344 13.10 26.12 -9.51
CA ASP A 344 12.47 25.17 -8.59
C ASP A 344 11.75 24.01 -9.30
N HIS A 345 11.29 24.21 -10.54
CA HIS A 345 10.61 23.18 -11.34
C HIS A 345 11.56 22.14 -11.94
N PHE A 346 12.87 22.36 -11.82
CA PHE A 346 13.93 21.44 -12.26
C PHE A 346 14.46 20.57 -11.11
N SER A 347 13.60 20.29 -10.13
CA SER A 347 13.92 19.46 -8.97
C SER A 347 12.81 18.45 -8.69
N PRO A 348 13.14 17.30 -8.07
CA PRO A 348 12.13 16.33 -7.65
C PRO A 348 11.09 16.96 -6.73
N ARG A 349 9.88 16.43 -6.74
CA ARG A 349 8.82 16.81 -5.81
C ARG A 349 9.27 16.51 -4.38
N ARG A 350 8.89 17.38 -3.45
CA ARG A 350 9.20 17.25 -2.02
C ARG A 350 8.36 16.20 -1.30
N ASP A 351 7.68 15.35 -2.07
CA ASP A 351 6.74 14.36 -1.54
C ASP A 351 7.46 13.19 -0.87
N PHE A 352 8.70 12.89 -1.30
CA PHE A 352 9.53 11.80 -0.74
C PHE A 352 10.69 12.27 0.15
N LEU A 353 11.11 13.52 -0.01
CA LEU A 353 12.34 14.03 0.58
C LEU A 353 12.03 15.20 1.50
N GLY A 354 12.66 15.21 2.68
CA GLY A 354 12.75 16.43 3.46
C GLY A 354 13.41 17.55 2.63
N PRO A 355 13.20 18.83 2.97
CA PRO A 355 13.77 19.95 2.21
C PRO A 355 15.29 19.87 2.01
N GLU A 356 15.99 19.19 2.92
CA GLU A 356 17.45 19.06 2.97
C GLU A 356 17.97 17.97 2.01
N GLU A 357 17.23 16.88 1.82
CA GLU A 357 17.64 15.75 0.96
C GLU A 357 17.38 16.06 -0.52
N ALA A 358 16.29 16.78 -0.83
CA ALA A 358 15.99 17.23 -2.19
C ALA A 358 17.05 18.21 -2.74
N ALA A 359 17.73 18.96 -1.86
CA ALA A 359 18.76 19.93 -2.25
C ALA A 359 20.06 19.24 -2.72
N LEU A 360 20.41 18.08 -2.16
CA LEU A 360 21.64 17.35 -2.49
C LEU A 360 21.68 16.84 -3.94
N PHE A 361 20.52 16.44 -4.47
CA PHE A 361 20.39 15.88 -5.84
C PHE A 361 20.28 16.94 -6.94
N SER A 362 20.23 18.23 -6.60
CA SER A 362 20.18 19.33 -7.57
C SER A 362 21.50 19.62 -8.29
N SER A 363 22.58 18.91 -7.94
CA SER A 363 23.96 19.34 -8.24
C SER A 363 24.64 18.68 -9.45
N GLU A 364 24.02 17.71 -10.13
CA GLU A 364 24.69 17.05 -11.27
C GLU A 364 24.13 17.44 -12.65
N SER A 365 25.05 17.87 -13.52
CA SER A 365 24.83 18.28 -14.90
C SER A 365 25.66 17.41 -15.84
N PRO A 366 25.04 16.59 -16.70
CA PRO A 366 25.72 16.06 -17.88
C PRO A 366 25.33 16.91 -19.10
N ASP A 367 26.29 17.70 -19.58
CA ASP A 367 26.20 18.40 -20.86
C ASP A 367 26.32 17.36 -22.00
N ILE A 368 25.22 17.11 -22.73
CA ILE A 368 25.25 16.34 -23.98
C ILE A 368 24.43 17.11 -25.03
N GLU A 369 25.08 17.40 -26.15
CA GLU A 369 24.49 18.07 -27.31
C GLU A 369 23.43 17.18 -27.98
N PHE A 370 22.29 17.79 -28.30
CA PHE A 370 21.08 17.14 -28.81
C PHE A 370 20.97 17.29 -30.33
N GLU A 371 20.87 16.18 -31.05
CA GLU A 371 20.40 16.14 -32.44
C GLU A 371 19.15 15.24 -32.54
N GLY A 372 18.01 15.84 -32.90
CA GLY A 372 16.87 15.11 -33.48
C GLY A 372 15.55 15.18 -32.70
N ILE A 373 14.48 15.59 -33.39
CA ILE A 373 13.09 15.41 -32.99
C ILE A 373 12.79 13.91 -32.90
N GLY A 374 12.66 13.38 -31.68
CA GLY A 374 12.33 11.97 -31.42
C GLY A 374 10.82 11.75 -31.43
N ASP A 375 10.37 10.72 -32.17
CA ASP A 375 8.97 10.30 -32.25
C ASP A 375 8.43 9.86 -30.88
N TYR A 376 7.47 10.63 -30.38
CA TYR A 376 6.94 10.58 -29.02
C TYR A 376 5.86 9.50 -28.80
N GLU A 377 5.50 8.72 -29.82
CA GLU A 377 4.26 7.93 -29.80
C GLU A 377 4.46 6.41 -29.67
N GLU A 378 5.64 5.84 -29.89
CA GLU A 378 5.77 4.37 -30.00
C GLU A 378 6.36 3.63 -28.79
N SER A 379 7.10 4.29 -27.88
CA SER A 379 7.74 3.59 -26.73
C SER A 379 6.89 3.55 -25.45
N ILE A 380 5.80 4.31 -25.38
CA ILE A 380 4.99 4.51 -24.16
C ILE A 380 4.07 3.30 -23.86
N TYR A 381 3.76 2.47 -24.85
CA TYR A 381 2.75 1.41 -24.75
C TYR A 381 3.31 -0.02 -24.68
N ALA A 382 4.62 -0.22 -24.83
CA ALA A 382 5.16 -1.55 -25.15
C ALA A 382 5.15 -2.55 -23.97
N ALA A 383 4.99 -2.12 -22.72
CA ALA A 383 5.12 -3.01 -21.56
C ALA A 383 3.84 -3.20 -20.72
N TRP A 384 2.73 -2.50 -21.04
CA TRP A 384 1.49 -2.68 -20.29
C TRP A 384 0.26 -2.64 -21.21
N SER A 385 -0.06 -3.80 -21.78
CA SER A 385 -1.40 -4.06 -22.33
C SER A 385 -2.17 -4.89 -21.30
N GLN A 386 -3.38 -4.47 -20.95
CA GLN A 386 -4.31 -5.37 -20.27
C GLN A 386 -4.56 -6.56 -21.20
N PRO A 387 -4.50 -7.81 -20.74
CA PRO A 387 -5.10 -8.89 -21.49
C PRO A 387 -6.59 -8.57 -21.63
N GLU A 388 -7.03 -8.35 -22.86
CA GLU A 388 -8.45 -8.20 -23.17
C GLU A 388 -9.19 -9.38 -22.55
N GLY A 389 -10.03 -9.10 -21.55
CA GLY A 389 -11.03 -10.06 -21.11
C GLY A 389 -11.93 -10.34 -22.32
N LYS A 390 -11.87 -11.58 -22.85
CA LYS A 390 -12.81 -12.05 -23.86
C LYS A 390 -14.23 -11.90 -23.31
N GLY A 391 -14.90 -10.82 -23.70
CA GLY A 391 -16.23 -10.52 -23.23
C GLY A 391 -16.68 -9.13 -23.66
N ASP A 392 -16.55 -8.83 -24.94
CA ASP A 392 -17.52 -8.00 -25.67
C ASP A 392 -17.14 -7.98 -27.16
N ALA A 393 -17.72 -8.91 -27.92
CA ALA A 393 -17.72 -8.88 -29.37
C ALA A 393 -19.11 -9.25 -29.89
N GLY A 394 -19.80 -8.23 -30.41
CA GLY A 394 -20.92 -8.32 -31.37
C GLY A 394 -22.31 -8.44 -30.73
N GLU A 395 -23.32 -7.64 -31.09
CA GLU A 395 -23.58 -7.03 -32.40
C GLU A 395 -24.30 -5.67 -32.26
N PRO A 396 -24.07 -4.73 -33.20
CA PRO A 396 -25.05 -3.71 -33.56
C PRO A 396 -25.88 -4.23 -34.74
N ASN A 397 -27.17 -4.47 -34.54
CA ASN A 397 -28.10 -4.65 -35.66
C ASN A 397 -28.98 -3.41 -35.82
N THR A 398 -28.91 -2.91 -37.05
CA THR A 398 -29.90 -2.08 -37.76
C THR A 398 -31.35 -2.45 -37.51
#